data_AF-A0A355U5I8-F1
#
_entry.id   AF-A0A355U5I8-F1
#
_cell.length_a   1.000
_cell.length_b   1.000
_cell.length_c   1.000
_cell.angle_alpha   90.00
_cell.angle_beta   90.00
_cell.angle_gamma   90.00
#
_symmetry.space_group_name_H-M   'P 1'
#
loop_
_entity.id
_entity.type
_entity.pdbx_description
1 polymer ?
#
loop_
_entity_poly.entity_id
_entity_poly.type
_entity_poly.pdbx_seq_one_letter_code
_entity_poly.pdbx_strand_id
1 'polypeptide(L)'
;FVGISMGANAIISNHIGQNDKDKIRSAVSTSAVVALFSGLFLMILGTAVAGPIHRMMGTPTEVTRMAVSYLRIYFLGMPFIMIFNFGSAILRSIGDTQRPLYILIAAGLINTVLNLLFVIVFHMGVEGVAIATGLSNLFSAVMVVLILLREQDPYKLHLDKMRIQKDELSHMLEIGVPAGLQGVVFSISNVIIQASINSYGFNAVAGSAAALNFEMYCYFVIAAFNGAAISFVGQNYGAGNMDRVKRVFLICMGLGTISCFALNWIFAGWSDFFLGLFTDSDAVKEFGSIRMQTALVFQGLACLYEIPGSALRGMGRSMLPTLLTVFGTCVLRIVWVYAVCPVWKGFHALMFVYPVSWTITGIMVMTAWLFTYHKIRQKSLNIDRMNHFIP
;
A
#
# COMPACT_ATOMS: atom_id res chain seq x y z
N PHE A 1 9.57 -0.72 -2.74
CA PHE A 1 9.48 -2.12 -3.21
C PHE A 1 8.08 -2.72 -3.13
N VAL A 2 7.24 -2.34 -2.15
CA VAL A 2 5.79 -2.70 -2.18
C VAL A 2 5.13 -2.30 -3.51
N GLY A 3 5.46 -1.11 -4.04
CA GLY A 3 5.06 -0.70 -5.41
C GLY A 3 5.42 -1.72 -6.50
N ILE A 4 6.64 -2.28 -6.46
CA ILE A 4 7.10 -3.29 -7.43
C ILE A 4 6.34 -4.60 -7.27
N SER A 5 6.00 -5.00 -6.04
CA SER A 5 5.12 -6.17 -5.82
C SER A 5 3.71 -5.99 -6.39
N MET A 6 3.18 -4.76 -6.41
CA MET A 6 1.93 -4.46 -7.12
C MET A 6 2.09 -4.58 -8.65
N GLY A 7 3.26 -4.19 -9.19
CA GLY A 7 3.59 -4.39 -10.60
C GLY A 7 3.61 -5.86 -10.99
N ALA A 8 4.24 -6.72 -10.17
CA ALA A 8 4.19 -8.17 -10.34
C ALA A 8 2.74 -8.69 -10.30
N ASN A 9 1.92 -8.21 -9.35
CA ASN A 9 0.52 -8.62 -9.27
C ASN A 9 -0.26 -8.28 -10.55
N ALA A 10 -0.11 -7.06 -11.07
CA ALA A 10 -0.82 -6.60 -12.27
C ALA A 10 -0.41 -7.40 -13.53
N ILE A 11 0.88 -7.67 -13.71
CA ILE A 11 1.38 -8.38 -14.91
C ILE A 11 1.00 -9.84 -14.90
N ILE A 12 1.17 -10.52 -13.76
CA ILE A 12 0.75 -11.92 -13.63
C ILE A 12 -0.76 -12.03 -13.85
N SER A 13 -1.55 -11.10 -13.29
CA SER A 13 -3.00 -11.05 -13.53
C SER A 13 -3.32 -10.85 -15.02
N ASN A 14 -2.60 -9.98 -15.72
CA ASN A 14 -2.79 -9.74 -17.14
C ASN A 14 -2.45 -10.99 -17.98
N HIS A 15 -1.33 -11.66 -17.72
CA HIS A 15 -0.95 -12.90 -18.40
C HIS A 15 -1.94 -14.05 -18.11
N ILE A 16 -2.49 -14.13 -16.90
CA ILE A 16 -3.58 -15.05 -16.56
C ILE A 16 -4.81 -14.76 -17.43
N GLY A 17 -5.17 -13.49 -17.59
CA GLY A 17 -6.24 -13.06 -18.48
C GLY A 17 -6.01 -13.47 -19.93
N GLN A 18 -4.77 -13.34 -20.42
CA GLN A 18 -4.37 -13.73 -21.78
C GLN A 18 -4.26 -15.24 -21.97
N ASN A 19 -4.34 -16.04 -20.89
CA ASN A 19 -4.09 -17.47 -20.89
C ASN A 19 -2.69 -17.87 -21.41
N ASP A 20 -1.71 -16.98 -21.23
CA ASP A 20 -0.33 -17.14 -21.70
C ASP A 20 0.54 -17.82 -20.63
N LYS A 21 0.54 -19.16 -20.64
CA LYS A 21 1.19 -19.99 -19.62
C LYS A 21 2.71 -19.76 -19.52
N ASP A 22 3.36 -19.47 -20.64
CA ASP A 22 4.81 -19.27 -20.66
C ASP A 22 5.18 -17.93 -20.04
N LYS A 23 4.43 -16.86 -20.36
CA LYS A 23 4.63 -15.58 -19.68
C LYS A 23 4.29 -15.61 -18.20
N ILE A 24 3.30 -16.40 -17.78
CA ILE A 24 3.01 -16.61 -16.34
C ILE A 24 4.25 -17.21 -15.64
N ARG A 25 4.83 -18.28 -16.20
CA ARG A 25 6.03 -18.91 -15.63
C ARG A 25 7.21 -17.93 -15.54
N SER A 26 7.43 -17.17 -16.61
CA SER A 26 8.49 -16.15 -16.66
C SER A 26 8.27 -15.02 -15.67
N ALA A 27 7.04 -14.56 -15.50
CA ALA A 27 6.69 -13.52 -14.54
C ALA A 27 6.82 -14.00 -13.09
N VAL A 28 6.44 -15.25 -12.79
CA VAL A 28 6.64 -15.88 -11.45
C VAL A 28 8.13 -16.00 -11.13
N SER A 29 8.93 -16.53 -12.07
CA SER A 29 10.39 -16.64 -11.92
C SER A 29 11.05 -15.26 -11.72
N THR A 30 10.71 -14.30 -12.58
CA THR A 30 11.24 -12.93 -12.49
C THR A 30 10.85 -12.28 -11.16
N SER A 31 9.61 -12.45 -10.71
CA SER A 31 9.14 -11.93 -9.41
C SER A 31 9.91 -12.49 -8.23
N ALA A 32 10.19 -13.80 -8.22
CA ALA A 32 10.97 -14.45 -7.16
C ALA A 32 12.41 -13.91 -7.11
N VAL A 33 13.05 -13.77 -8.28
CA VAL A 33 14.41 -13.22 -8.36
C VAL A 33 14.44 -11.75 -7.92
N VAL A 34 13.47 -10.94 -8.38
CA VAL A 34 13.34 -9.54 -7.96
C VAL A 34 13.10 -9.42 -6.46
N ALA A 35 12.29 -10.29 -5.86
CA ALA A 35 12.05 -10.32 -4.42
C ALA A 35 13.35 -10.54 -3.63
N LEU A 36 14.17 -11.51 -4.06
CA LEU A 36 15.45 -11.80 -3.43
C LEU A 36 16.45 -10.64 -3.58
N PHE A 37 16.65 -10.14 -4.81
CA PHE A 37 17.58 -9.05 -5.06
C PHE A 37 17.16 -7.75 -4.37
N SER A 38 15.88 -7.40 -4.42
CA SER A 38 15.38 -6.20 -3.73
C SER A 38 15.49 -6.32 -2.22
N GLY A 39 15.19 -7.49 -1.66
CA GLY A 39 15.36 -7.78 -0.25
C GLY A 39 16.81 -7.65 0.22
N LEU A 40 17.73 -8.28 -0.50
CA LEU A 40 19.16 -8.21 -0.21
C LEU A 40 19.72 -6.80 -0.37
N PHE A 41 19.31 -6.10 -1.43
CA PHE A 41 19.67 -4.70 -1.66
C PHE A 41 19.22 -3.80 -0.51
N LEU A 42 17.97 -3.93 -0.07
CA LEU A 42 17.44 -3.18 1.08
C LEU A 42 18.15 -3.52 2.39
N MET A 43 18.53 -4.78 2.58
CA MET A 43 19.29 -5.20 3.76
C MET A 43 20.67 -4.52 3.79
N ILE A 44 21.42 -4.57 2.69
CA ILE A 44 22.75 -3.96 2.58
C ILE A 44 22.65 -2.44 2.72
N LEU A 45 21.75 -1.81 1.96
CA LEU A 45 21.56 -0.36 1.99
C LEU A 45 21.10 0.10 3.38
N GLY A 46 20.11 -0.56 3.95
CA GLY A 46 19.55 -0.21 5.25
C GLY A 46 20.54 -0.36 6.39
N THR A 47 21.32 -1.44 6.42
CA THR A 47 22.36 -1.64 7.45
C THR A 47 23.51 -0.63 7.32
N ALA A 48 23.90 -0.26 6.10
CA ALA A 48 24.91 0.77 5.85
C ALA A 48 24.43 2.18 6.22
N VAL A 49 23.17 2.50 5.93
CA VAL A 49 22.59 3.85 6.06
C VAL A 49 22.00 4.11 7.46
N ALA A 50 21.68 3.07 8.23
CA ALA A 50 21.13 3.20 9.59
C ALA A 50 22.01 4.04 10.53
N GLY A 51 23.34 3.90 10.44
CA GLY A 51 24.28 4.68 11.26
C GLY A 51 24.35 6.17 10.89
N PRO A 52 24.58 6.51 9.60
CA PRO A 52 24.61 7.89 9.12
C PRO A 52 23.30 8.65 9.33
N ILE A 53 22.14 8.07 8.98
CA ILE A 53 20.84 8.75 9.14
C ILE A 53 20.61 9.10 10.61
N HIS A 54 20.92 8.19 11.53
CA HIS A 54 20.69 8.44 12.94
C HIS A 54 21.58 9.57 13.49
N ARG A 55 22.83 9.66 13.03
CA ARG A 55 23.72 10.78 13.38
C ARG A 55 23.23 12.12 12.83
N MET A 56 22.58 12.12 11.67
CA MET A 56 21.99 13.34 11.09
C MET A 56 20.72 13.80 11.83
N MET A 57 20.05 12.93 12.58
CA MET A 57 18.82 13.24 13.32
C MET A 57 19.07 13.92 14.69
N GLY A 58 20.32 14.15 15.10
CA GLY A 58 20.65 14.88 16.33
C GLY A 58 20.16 14.21 17.62
N THR A 59 19.96 12.89 17.62
CA THR A 59 19.40 12.13 18.74
C THR A 59 20.45 11.91 19.84
N PRO A 60 20.08 11.96 21.15
CA PRO A 60 20.99 11.65 22.25
C PRO A 60 21.70 10.30 22.07
N THR A 61 22.97 10.22 22.46
CA THR A 61 23.87 9.07 22.23
C THR A 61 23.36 7.76 22.85
N GLU A 62 22.60 7.84 23.95
CA GLU A 62 22.03 6.71 24.68
C GLU A 62 20.86 6.05 23.91
N VAL A 63 19.98 6.86 23.31
CA VAL A 63 18.87 6.37 22.46
C VAL A 63 19.41 5.92 21.10
N THR A 64 20.49 6.55 20.65
CA THR A 64 21.15 6.26 19.36
C THR A 64 21.60 4.82 19.25
N ARG A 65 22.17 4.24 20.32
CA ARG A 65 22.66 2.87 20.27
C ARG A 65 21.52 1.85 20.13
N MET A 66 20.43 2.04 20.87
CA MET A 66 19.25 1.17 20.82
C MET A 66 18.51 1.29 19.48
N ALA A 67 18.33 2.51 18.98
CA ALA A 67 17.65 2.75 17.71
C ALA A 67 18.45 2.18 16.52
N VAL A 68 19.77 2.33 16.51
CA VAL A 68 20.64 1.76 15.47
C VAL A 68 20.64 0.23 15.52
N SER A 69 20.68 -0.38 16.71
CA SER A 69 20.60 -1.84 16.87
C SER A 69 19.27 -2.37 16.32
N TYR A 70 18.16 -1.76 16.73
CA TYR A 70 16.82 -2.08 16.23
C TYR A 70 16.74 -1.99 14.70
N LEU A 71 17.17 -0.87 14.12
CA LEU A 71 17.14 -0.66 12.67
C LEU A 71 17.95 -1.72 11.94
N ARG A 72 19.16 -2.03 12.41
CA ARG A 72 20.01 -3.07 11.79
C ARG A 72 19.34 -4.44 11.81
N ILE A 73 18.77 -4.85 12.95
CA ILE A 73 18.04 -6.12 13.07
C ILE A 73 16.82 -6.12 12.15
N TYR A 74 16.07 -5.03 12.11
CA TYR A 74 14.91 -4.89 11.23
C TYR A 74 15.29 -5.00 9.73
N PHE A 75 16.41 -4.39 9.32
CA PHE A 75 16.90 -4.49 7.95
C PHE A 75 17.35 -5.90 7.57
N LEU A 76 17.83 -6.72 8.52
CA LEU A 76 18.09 -8.15 8.27
C LEU A 76 16.79 -8.92 7.93
N GLY A 77 15.63 -8.44 8.37
CA GLY A 77 14.33 -9.00 8.03
C GLY A 77 13.78 -8.61 6.65
N MET A 78 14.38 -7.62 5.97
CA MET A 78 13.89 -7.12 4.67
C MET A 78 13.79 -8.20 3.58
N PRO A 79 14.76 -9.13 3.43
CA PRO A 79 14.63 -10.23 2.48
C PRO A 79 13.35 -11.04 2.69
N PHE A 80 13.01 -11.35 3.94
CA PHE A 80 11.83 -12.13 4.27
C PHE A 80 10.53 -11.37 3.96
N ILE A 81 10.50 -10.07 4.28
CA ILE A 81 9.36 -9.21 3.97
C ILE A 81 9.16 -9.10 2.45
N MET A 82 10.23 -9.00 1.66
CA MET A 82 10.14 -8.94 0.20
C MET A 82 9.66 -10.25 -0.40
N ILE A 83 10.21 -11.39 0.05
CA ILE A 83 9.78 -12.72 -0.38
C ILE A 83 8.27 -12.91 -0.09
N PHE A 84 7.81 -12.55 1.11
CA PHE A 84 6.40 -12.63 1.44
C PHE A 84 5.53 -11.72 0.56
N ASN A 85 5.92 -10.45 0.37
CA ASN A 85 5.12 -9.51 -0.42
C ASN A 85 4.97 -9.94 -1.89
N PHE A 86 6.05 -10.39 -2.53
CA PHE A 86 6.00 -10.88 -3.91
C PHE A 86 5.28 -12.24 -4.00
N GLY A 87 5.55 -13.16 -3.08
CA GLY A 87 4.84 -14.44 -3.08
C GLY A 87 3.33 -14.29 -2.87
N SER A 88 2.96 -13.40 -1.95
CA SER A 88 1.57 -13.02 -1.69
C SER A 88 0.94 -12.30 -2.89
N ALA A 89 1.72 -11.49 -3.63
CA ALA A 89 1.27 -10.86 -4.86
C ALA A 89 0.95 -11.91 -5.95
N ILE A 90 1.79 -12.95 -6.11
CA ILE A 90 1.55 -14.06 -7.04
C ILE A 90 0.26 -14.81 -6.68
N LEU A 91 0.09 -15.19 -5.41
CA LEU A 91 -1.11 -15.89 -4.93
C LEU A 91 -2.38 -15.04 -5.12
N ARG A 92 -2.32 -13.74 -4.83
CA ARG A 92 -3.45 -12.84 -5.11
C ARG A 92 -3.78 -12.74 -6.59
N SER A 93 -2.78 -12.76 -7.48
CA SER A 93 -3.01 -12.71 -8.94
C SER A 93 -3.77 -13.91 -9.48
N ILE A 94 -3.67 -15.09 -8.85
CA ILE A 94 -4.46 -16.27 -9.20
C ILE A 94 -5.83 -16.31 -8.49
N GLY A 95 -6.12 -15.33 -7.62
CA GLY A 95 -7.35 -15.26 -6.83
C GLY A 95 -7.28 -15.93 -5.45
N ASP A 96 -6.11 -16.43 -5.03
CA ASP A 96 -5.92 -17.02 -3.70
C ASP A 96 -5.56 -15.93 -2.68
N THR A 97 -6.56 -15.47 -1.94
CA THR A 97 -6.42 -14.53 -0.83
C THR A 97 -6.40 -15.22 0.54
N GLN A 98 -6.83 -16.48 0.61
CA GLN A 98 -6.98 -17.21 1.87
C GLN A 98 -5.64 -17.68 2.41
N ARG A 99 -4.79 -18.28 1.57
CA ARG A 99 -3.49 -18.77 2.03
C ARG A 99 -2.58 -17.66 2.55
N PRO A 100 -2.44 -16.49 1.88
CA PRO A 100 -1.71 -15.36 2.45
C PRO A 100 -2.29 -14.84 3.77
N LEU A 101 -3.61 -14.85 3.91
CA LEU A 101 -4.29 -14.43 5.15
C LEU A 101 -3.95 -15.38 6.31
N TYR A 102 -4.04 -16.70 6.10
CA TYR A 102 -3.70 -17.68 7.14
C TYR A 102 -2.23 -17.59 7.55
N ILE A 103 -1.32 -17.35 6.60
CA ILE A 103 0.09 -17.10 6.91
C ILE A 103 0.22 -15.86 7.80
N LEU A 104 -0.46 -14.75 7.46
CA LEU A 104 -0.35 -13.51 8.23
C LEU A 104 -0.92 -13.65 9.65
N ILE A 105 -2.03 -14.38 9.82
CA ILE A 105 -2.59 -14.69 11.14
C ILE A 105 -1.61 -15.52 11.97
N ALA A 106 -1.06 -16.60 11.40
CA ALA A 106 -0.09 -17.44 12.09
C ALA A 106 1.19 -16.66 12.42
N ALA A 107 1.69 -15.84 11.51
CA ALA A 107 2.86 -14.99 11.73
C ALA A 107 2.62 -13.95 12.84
N GLY A 108 1.42 -13.38 12.90
CA GLY A 108 0.99 -12.48 13.97
C GLY A 108 0.97 -13.17 15.34
N LEU A 109 0.39 -14.38 15.42
CA LEU A 109 0.40 -15.17 16.65
C LEU A 109 1.82 -15.54 17.08
N ILE A 110 2.67 -16.00 16.15
CA ILE A 110 4.08 -16.26 16.40
C ILE A 110 4.78 -14.98 16.89
N ASN A 111 4.46 -13.82 16.29
CA ASN A 111 5.03 -12.55 16.69
C ASN A 111 4.67 -12.19 18.14
N THR A 112 3.40 -12.31 18.50
CA THR A 112 2.93 -12.05 19.87
C THR A 112 3.61 -12.97 20.88
N VAL A 113 3.66 -14.28 20.60
CA VAL A 113 4.29 -15.25 21.49
C VAL A 113 5.80 -14.98 21.64
N LEU A 114 6.50 -14.70 20.54
CA LEU A 114 7.93 -14.38 20.57
C LEU A 114 8.21 -13.06 21.28
N ASN A 115 7.35 -12.05 21.14
CA ASN A 115 7.48 -10.80 21.88
C ASN A 115 7.35 -11.04 23.40
N LEU A 116 6.34 -11.81 23.83
CA LEU A 116 6.19 -12.17 25.24
C LEU A 116 7.42 -12.94 25.76
N LEU A 117 7.94 -13.88 24.97
CA LEU A 117 9.13 -14.64 25.32
C LEU A 117 10.38 -13.76 25.43
N PHE A 118 10.74 -13.02 24.37
CA PHE A 118 11.98 -12.24 24.35
C PHE A 118 11.94 -11.07 25.33
N VAL A 119 10.82 -10.37 25.42
CA VAL A 119 10.72 -9.15 26.24
C VAL A 119 10.49 -9.48 27.71
N ILE A 120 9.57 -10.40 28.03
CA ILE A 120 9.21 -10.69 29.43
C ILE A 120 10.15 -11.72 30.04
N VAL A 121 10.43 -12.82 29.33
CA VAL A 121 11.20 -13.95 29.91
C VAL A 121 12.70 -13.72 29.77
N PHE A 122 13.18 -13.33 28.58
CA PHE A 122 14.60 -13.10 28.35
C PHE A 122 15.05 -11.67 28.64
N HIS A 123 14.13 -10.80 29.08
CA HIS A 123 14.40 -9.39 29.41
C HIS A 123 15.13 -8.61 28.29
N MET A 124 14.95 -9.04 27.04
CA MET A 124 15.47 -8.33 25.88
C MET A 124 14.58 -7.11 25.63
N GLY A 125 15.17 -5.92 25.58
CA GLY A 125 14.42 -4.70 25.27
C GLY A 125 14.01 -4.62 23.79
N VAL A 126 14.31 -3.49 23.18
CA VAL A 126 13.92 -3.17 21.79
C VAL A 126 14.47 -4.18 20.77
N GLU A 127 15.62 -4.79 21.05
CA GLU A 127 16.23 -5.83 20.21
C GLU A 127 15.39 -7.11 20.16
N GLY A 128 14.79 -7.51 21.29
CA GLY A 128 13.92 -8.70 21.36
C GLY A 128 12.70 -8.55 20.45
N VAL A 129 12.12 -7.36 20.41
CA VAL A 129 10.99 -7.02 19.52
C VAL A 129 11.38 -7.10 18.05
N ALA A 130 12.56 -6.60 17.69
CA ALA A 130 13.06 -6.67 16.33
C ALA A 130 13.30 -8.12 15.89
N ILE A 131 13.89 -8.95 16.75
CA ILE A 131 14.15 -10.37 16.48
C ILE A 131 12.83 -11.14 16.35
N ALA A 132 11.87 -10.93 17.25
CA ALA A 132 10.52 -11.51 17.14
C ALA A 132 9.89 -11.20 15.78
N THR A 133 9.99 -9.94 15.35
CA THR A 133 9.47 -9.46 14.06
C THR A 133 10.21 -10.10 12.87
N GLY A 134 11.54 -10.22 12.95
CA GLY A 134 12.34 -10.89 11.93
C GLY A 134 11.96 -12.36 11.77
N LEU A 135 11.79 -13.09 12.88
CA LEU A 135 11.41 -14.50 12.89
C LEU A 135 9.99 -14.75 12.37
N SER A 136 9.03 -13.89 12.74
CA SER A 136 7.67 -13.94 12.17
C SER A 136 7.66 -13.70 10.67
N ASN A 137 8.47 -12.75 10.18
CA ASN A 137 8.61 -12.51 8.75
C ASN A 137 9.31 -13.68 8.04
N LEU A 138 10.32 -14.29 8.66
CA LEU A 138 10.96 -15.51 8.15
C LEU A 138 9.94 -16.64 8.01
N PHE A 139 9.10 -16.87 9.03
CA PHE A 139 8.02 -17.85 8.93
C PHE A 139 7.11 -17.55 7.73
N SER A 140 6.66 -16.30 7.56
CA SER A 140 5.83 -15.89 6.43
C SER A 140 6.50 -16.15 5.07
N ALA A 141 7.80 -15.84 4.96
CA ALA A 141 8.59 -16.06 3.76
C ALA A 141 8.72 -17.55 3.44
N VAL A 142 9.05 -18.38 4.43
CA VAL A 142 9.18 -19.83 4.24
C VAL A 142 7.84 -20.43 3.82
N MET A 143 6.74 -20.08 4.49
CA MET A 143 5.42 -20.62 4.17
C MET A 143 4.98 -20.24 2.76
N VAL A 144 5.14 -18.98 2.33
CA VAL A 144 4.72 -18.58 0.98
C VAL A 144 5.56 -19.29 -0.09
N VAL A 145 6.85 -19.49 0.15
CA VAL A 145 7.72 -20.23 -0.78
C VAL A 145 7.29 -21.69 -0.86
N LEU A 146 7.05 -22.36 0.27
CA LEU A 146 6.58 -23.76 0.29
C LEU A 146 5.26 -23.93 -0.47
N ILE A 147 4.34 -22.97 -0.37
CA ILE A 147 3.09 -22.99 -1.13
C ILE A 147 3.38 -22.86 -2.62
N LEU A 148 4.19 -21.89 -3.03
CA LEU A 148 4.53 -21.68 -4.44
C LEU A 148 5.30 -22.86 -5.07
N LEU A 149 6.12 -23.58 -4.29
CA LEU A 149 6.81 -24.79 -4.74
C LEU A 149 5.85 -25.97 -4.97
N ARG A 150 4.71 -25.99 -4.28
CA ARG A 150 3.69 -27.03 -4.36
C ARG A 150 2.52 -26.69 -5.29
N GLU A 151 2.49 -25.45 -5.79
CA GLU A 151 1.45 -24.99 -6.72
C GLU A 151 1.56 -25.71 -8.08
N GLN A 152 0.46 -25.76 -8.82
CA GLN A 152 0.44 -26.37 -10.15
C GLN A 152 1.01 -25.44 -11.22
N ASP A 153 1.58 -26.01 -12.28
CA ASP A 153 1.96 -25.24 -13.48
C ASP A 153 0.72 -24.54 -14.07
N PRO A 154 0.83 -23.28 -14.54
CA PRO A 154 2.05 -22.48 -14.74
C PRO A 154 2.51 -21.63 -13.54
N TYR A 155 1.86 -21.73 -12.37
CA TYR A 155 2.10 -20.85 -11.22
C TYR A 155 3.20 -21.35 -10.27
N LYS A 156 3.61 -22.61 -10.45
CA LYS A 156 4.66 -23.27 -9.68
C LYS A 156 5.98 -22.49 -9.75
N LEU A 157 6.61 -22.29 -8.60
CA LEU A 157 7.98 -21.78 -8.53
C LEU A 157 8.97 -22.92 -8.82
N HIS A 158 9.73 -22.79 -9.90
CA HIS A 158 10.80 -23.72 -10.29
C HIS A 158 12.16 -23.14 -9.87
N LEU A 159 12.74 -23.65 -8.78
CA LEU A 159 14.01 -23.15 -8.24
C LEU A 159 15.20 -23.36 -9.18
N ASP A 160 15.14 -24.41 -10.00
CA ASP A 160 16.13 -24.77 -11.03
C ASP A 160 16.08 -23.87 -12.28
N LYS A 161 14.97 -23.14 -12.46
CA LYS A 161 14.72 -22.30 -13.65
C LYS A 161 14.55 -20.82 -13.34
N MET A 162 15.04 -20.37 -12.17
CA MET A 162 15.00 -18.96 -11.79
C MET A 162 15.87 -18.11 -12.74
N ARG A 163 15.20 -17.40 -13.65
CA ARG A 163 15.80 -16.45 -14.60
C ARG A 163 15.00 -15.16 -14.63
N ILE A 164 15.71 -14.05 -14.77
CA ILE A 164 15.11 -12.74 -15.04
C ILE A 164 14.81 -12.67 -16.53
N GLN A 165 13.55 -12.53 -16.90
CA GLN A 165 13.18 -12.14 -18.24
C GLN A 165 13.11 -10.61 -18.32
N LYS A 166 13.89 -10.02 -19.23
CA LYS A 166 14.03 -8.56 -19.34
C LYS A 166 12.69 -7.87 -19.62
N ASP A 167 11.86 -8.47 -20.46
CA ASP A 167 10.56 -7.91 -20.82
C ASP A 167 9.62 -7.88 -19.60
N GLU A 168 9.52 -8.99 -18.86
CA GLU A 168 8.71 -9.08 -17.65
C GLU A 168 9.20 -8.12 -16.56
N LEU A 169 10.52 -8.02 -16.36
CA LEU A 169 11.10 -7.08 -15.42
C LEU A 169 10.79 -5.62 -15.82
N SER A 170 10.92 -5.28 -17.11
CA SER A 170 10.65 -3.95 -17.62
C SER A 170 9.21 -3.54 -17.35
N HIS A 171 8.25 -4.42 -17.66
CA HIS A 171 6.84 -4.17 -17.38
C HIS A 171 6.59 -4.05 -15.88
N MET A 172 7.20 -4.90 -15.03
CA MET A 172 7.02 -4.83 -13.57
C MET A 172 7.50 -3.50 -13.02
N LEU A 173 8.62 -2.98 -13.54
CA LEU A 173 9.16 -1.69 -13.15
C LEU A 173 8.32 -0.53 -13.69
N GLU A 174 7.78 -0.63 -14.91
CA GLU A 174 6.89 0.37 -15.48
C GLU A 174 5.63 0.59 -14.63
N ILE A 175 5.11 -0.48 -14.00
CA ILE A 175 3.99 -0.36 -13.07
C ILE A 175 4.47 0.01 -11.66
N GLY A 176 5.54 -0.64 -11.20
CA GLY A 176 5.96 -0.62 -9.82
C GLY A 176 6.76 0.60 -9.38
N VAL A 177 7.60 1.15 -10.26
CA VAL A 177 8.41 2.34 -9.98
C VAL A 177 7.52 3.57 -9.78
N PRO A 178 6.53 3.86 -10.66
CA PRO A 178 5.63 4.99 -10.42
C PRO A 178 4.84 4.84 -9.12
N ALA A 179 4.31 3.65 -8.81
CA ALA A 179 3.60 3.41 -7.57
C ALA A 179 4.51 3.55 -6.32
N GLY A 180 5.78 3.14 -6.44
CA GLY A 180 6.77 3.35 -5.39
C GLY A 180 7.10 4.83 -5.18
N LEU A 181 7.30 5.58 -6.27
CA LEU A 181 7.55 7.02 -6.24
C LEU A 181 6.36 7.77 -5.63
N GLN A 182 5.13 7.40 -6.00
CA GLN A 182 3.90 7.91 -5.38
C GLN A 182 3.97 7.79 -3.85
N GLY A 183 4.32 6.61 -3.33
CA GLY A 183 4.42 6.37 -1.90
C GLY A 183 5.51 7.19 -1.20
N VAL A 184 6.66 7.40 -1.84
CA VAL A 184 7.74 8.25 -1.31
C VAL A 184 7.27 9.71 -1.20
N VAL A 185 6.67 10.24 -2.27
CA VAL A 185 6.17 11.63 -2.28
C VAL A 185 5.03 11.81 -1.26
N PHE A 186 4.17 10.81 -1.10
CA PHE A 186 3.11 10.81 -0.08
C PHE A 186 3.69 10.84 1.34
N SER A 187 4.78 10.10 1.58
CA SER A 187 5.48 10.11 2.86
C SER A 187 6.07 11.49 3.17
N ILE A 188 6.68 12.16 2.18
CA ILE A 188 7.18 13.54 2.33
C ILE A 188 6.03 14.50 2.64
N SER A 189 4.91 14.39 1.92
CA SER A 189 3.71 15.21 2.18
C SER A 189 3.17 15.02 3.60
N ASN A 190 3.13 13.78 4.10
CA ASN A 190 2.70 13.49 5.47
C ASN A 190 3.67 14.05 6.51
N VAL A 191 4.99 14.04 6.27
CA VAL A 191 5.97 14.66 7.17
C VAL A 191 5.73 16.17 7.29
N ILE A 192 5.41 16.85 6.19
CA ILE A 192 5.10 18.29 6.20
C ILE A 192 3.82 18.56 7.01
N ILE A 193 2.75 17.78 6.80
CA ILE A 193 1.52 17.90 7.60
C ILE A 193 1.81 17.64 9.08
N GLN A 194 2.62 16.61 9.39
CA GLN A 194 2.99 16.30 10.77
C GLN A 194 3.80 17.42 11.42
N ALA A 195 4.73 18.04 10.69
CA ALA A 195 5.47 19.21 11.18
C ALA A 195 4.52 20.38 11.49
N SER A 196 3.50 20.60 10.65
CA SER A 196 2.46 21.60 10.91
C SER A 196 1.63 21.24 12.15
N ILE A 197 1.27 19.98 12.36
CA ILE A 197 0.56 19.51 13.57
C ILE A 197 1.39 19.79 14.83
N ASN A 198 2.70 19.56 14.77
CA ASN A 198 3.59 19.80 15.91
C ASN A 198 3.60 21.26 16.38
N SER A 199 3.30 22.22 15.48
CA SER A 199 3.22 23.64 15.85
C SER A 199 2.00 23.98 16.73
N TYR A 200 0.99 23.11 16.81
CA TYR A 200 -0.17 23.25 17.69
C TYR A 200 0.05 22.66 19.10
N GLY A 201 1.26 22.16 19.39
CA GLY A 201 1.66 21.68 20.71
C GLY A 201 1.32 20.21 20.98
N PHE A 202 1.70 19.77 22.19
CA PHE A 202 1.67 18.36 22.59
C PHE A 202 0.28 17.71 22.46
N ASN A 203 -0.78 18.40 22.91
CA ASN A 203 -2.14 17.85 22.88
C ASN A 203 -2.61 17.56 21.45
N ALA A 204 -2.25 18.41 20.48
CA ALA A 204 -2.59 18.21 19.08
C ALA A 204 -1.87 17.01 18.48
N VAL A 205 -0.60 16.81 18.81
CA VAL A 205 0.19 15.65 18.37
C VAL A 205 -0.40 14.37 18.94
N ALA A 206 -0.65 14.33 20.25
CA ALA A 206 -1.21 13.15 20.92
C ALA A 206 -2.61 12.81 20.40
N GLY A 207 -3.50 13.80 20.26
CA GLY A 207 -4.86 13.61 19.78
C GLY A 207 -4.88 13.15 18.32
N SER A 208 -4.02 13.75 17.49
CA SER A 208 -3.87 13.34 16.09
C SER A 208 -3.32 11.92 15.96
N ALA A 209 -2.38 11.50 16.80
CA ALA A 209 -1.83 10.15 16.78
C ALA A 209 -2.88 9.10 17.16
N ALA A 210 -3.70 9.38 18.19
CA ALA A 210 -4.83 8.53 18.56
C ALA A 210 -5.83 8.38 17.40
N ALA A 211 -6.26 9.49 16.80
CA ALA A 211 -7.20 9.48 15.66
C ALA A 211 -6.64 8.75 14.42
N LEU A 212 -5.33 8.85 14.16
CA LEU A 212 -4.69 8.22 13.01
C LEU A 212 -4.75 6.68 13.05
N ASN A 213 -4.82 6.07 14.24
CA ASN A 213 -5.03 4.61 14.35
C ASN A 213 -6.36 4.19 13.70
N PHE A 214 -7.43 4.95 13.94
CA PHE A 214 -8.75 4.68 13.35
C PHE A 214 -8.77 4.94 11.85
N GLU A 215 -8.08 6.00 11.38
CA GLU A 215 -7.88 6.24 9.94
C GLU A 215 -7.16 5.07 9.27
N MET A 216 -6.20 4.43 9.94
CA MET A 216 -5.47 3.28 9.39
C MET A 216 -6.37 2.05 9.27
N TYR A 217 -7.22 1.78 10.27
CA TYR A 217 -8.20 0.67 10.21
C TYR A 217 -9.19 0.85 9.06
N CYS A 218 -9.73 2.06 8.88
CA CYS A 218 -10.59 2.37 7.74
C CYS A 218 -9.87 2.28 6.40
N TYR A 219 -8.61 2.74 6.35
CA TYR A 219 -7.79 2.67 5.14
C TYR A 219 -7.55 1.23 4.67
N PHE A 220 -7.44 0.25 5.59
CA PHE A 220 -7.29 -1.15 5.20
C PHE A 220 -8.45 -1.68 4.36
N VAL A 221 -9.67 -1.15 4.54
CA VAL A 221 -10.81 -1.48 3.68
C VAL A 221 -10.57 -0.97 2.26
N ILE A 222 -10.13 0.28 2.10
CA ILE A 222 -9.76 0.84 0.79
C ILE A 222 -8.64 0.00 0.15
N ALA A 223 -7.60 -0.32 0.94
CA ALA A 223 -6.47 -1.12 0.47
C ALA A 223 -6.87 -2.53 0.00
N ALA A 224 -7.83 -3.17 0.65
CA ALA A 224 -8.37 -4.47 0.24
C ALA A 224 -9.05 -4.38 -1.14
N PHE A 225 -9.91 -3.37 -1.35
CA PHE A 225 -10.56 -3.14 -2.65
C PHE A 225 -9.57 -2.69 -3.73
N ASN A 226 -8.51 -1.97 -3.38
CA ASN A 226 -7.41 -1.65 -4.29
C ASN A 226 -6.73 -2.93 -4.81
N GLY A 227 -6.39 -3.86 -3.91
CA GLY A 227 -5.80 -5.14 -4.28
C GLY A 227 -6.72 -5.97 -5.18
N ALA A 228 -8.03 -6.03 -4.86
CA ALA A 228 -9.03 -6.69 -5.68
C ALA A 228 -9.15 -6.04 -7.08
N ALA A 229 -9.19 -4.70 -7.13
CA ALA A 229 -9.28 -3.96 -8.38
C ALA A 229 -8.06 -4.24 -9.28
N ILE A 230 -6.82 -4.22 -8.77
CA ILE A 230 -5.62 -4.51 -9.57
C ILE A 230 -5.72 -5.91 -10.18
N SER A 231 -6.04 -6.92 -9.37
CA SER A 231 -6.05 -8.32 -9.80
C SER A 231 -7.18 -8.61 -10.80
N PHE A 232 -8.42 -8.29 -10.44
CA PHE A 232 -9.57 -8.61 -11.29
C PHE A 232 -9.64 -7.72 -12.53
N VAL A 233 -9.27 -6.44 -12.46
CA VAL A 233 -9.16 -5.61 -13.67
C VAL A 233 -8.04 -6.12 -14.56
N GLY A 234 -6.88 -6.49 -13.99
CA GLY A 234 -5.77 -7.05 -14.76
C GLY A 234 -6.14 -8.31 -15.53
N GLN A 235 -6.79 -9.28 -14.87
CA GLN A 235 -7.26 -10.51 -15.51
C GLN A 235 -8.28 -10.23 -16.64
N ASN A 236 -9.28 -9.38 -16.39
CA ASN A 236 -10.30 -9.12 -17.40
C ASN A 236 -9.77 -8.26 -18.55
N TYR A 237 -8.84 -7.35 -18.27
CA TYR A 237 -8.15 -6.57 -19.28
C TYR A 237 -7.28 -7.46 -20.18
N GLY A 238 -6.51 -8.39 -19.58
CA GLY A 238 -5.73 -9.36 -20.33
C GLY A 238 -6.56 -10.30 -21.19
N ALA A 239 -7.77 -10.66 -20.73
CA ALA A 239 -8.73 -11.45 -21.50
C ALA A 239 -9.47 -10.65 -22.58
N GLY A 240 -9.20 -9.35 -22.72
CA GLY A 240 -9.93 -8.46 -23.65
C GLY A 240 -11.37 -8.13 -23.23
N ASN A 241 -11.82 -8.56 -22.06
CA ASN A 241 -13.20 -8.39 -21.60
C ASN A 241 -13.43 -7.04 -20.90
N MET A 242 -13.51 -5.98 -21.69
CA MET A 242 -13.68 -4.61 -21.20
C MET A 242 -15.00 -4.36 -20.44
N ASP A 243 -16.08 -5.07 -20.78
CA ASP A 243 -17.34 -4.93 -20.04
C ASP A 243 -17.21 -5.48 -18.62
N ARG A 244 -16.47 -6.58 -18.44
CA ARG A 244 -16.16 -7.12 -17.11
C ARG A 244 -15.17 -6.25 -16.35
N VAL A 245 -14.23 -5.58 -17.02
CA VAL A 245 -13.38 -4.54 -16.40
C VAL A 245 -14.24 -3.43 -15.76
N LYS A 246 -15.23 -2.89 -16.49
CA LYS A 246 -16.14 -1.87 -15.96
C LYS A 246 -16.95 -2.40 -14.78
N ARG A 247 -17.45 -3.63 -14.86
CA ARG A 247 -18.22 -4.26 -13.78
C ARG A 247 -17.40 -4.41 -12.51
N VAL A 248 -16.18 -4.93 -12.61
CA VAL A 248 -15.24 -5.06 -11.48
C VAL A 248 -14.95 -3.70 -10.86
N PHE A 249 -14.66 -2.69 -11.69
CA PHE A 249 -14.40 -1.33 -11.23
C PHE A 249 -15.58 -0.76 -10.42
N LEU A 250 -16.82 -0.88 -10.94
CA LEU A 250 -18.01 -0.37 -10.26
C LEU A 250 -18.30 -1.11 -8.94
N ILE A 251 -18.08 -2.43 -8.90
CA ILE A 251 -18.22 -3.21 -7.67
C ILE A 251 -17.20 -2.76 -6.63
N CYS A 252 -15.92 -2.66 -7.00
CA CYS A 252 -14.87 -2.22 -6.07
C CYS A 252 -15.12 -0.80 -5.59
N MET A 253 -15.49 0.11 -6.50
CA MET A 253 -15.80 1.50 -6.17
C MET A 253 -16.99 1.61 -5.21
N GLY A 254 -18.11 0.96 -5.53
CA GLY A 254 -19.33 1.00 -4.72
C GLY A 254 -19.11 0.40 -3.34
N LEU A 255 -18.64 -0.85 -3.29
CA LEU A 255 -18.43 -1.55 -2.02
C LEU A 255 -17.32 -0.90 -1.18
N GLY A 256 -16.22 -0.47 -1.81
CA GLY A 256 -15.12 0.20 -1.10
C GLY A 256 -15.54 1.53 -0.50
N THR A 257 -16.26 2.35 -1.26
CA THR A 257 -16.76 3.64 -0.78
C THR A 257 -17.79 3.45 0.33
N ILE A 258 -18.79 2.58 0.14
CA ILE A 258 -19.85 2.33 1.14
C ILE A 258 -19.27 1.76 2.43
N SER A 259 -18.40 0.75 2.33
CA SER A 259 -17.82 0.09 3.50
C SER A 259 -16.89 1.04 4.28
N CYS A 260 -16.09 1.85 3.57
CA CYS A 260 -15.23 2.83 4.21
C CYS A 260 -16.04 3.93 4.89
N PHE A 261 -17.06 4.50 4.22
CA PHE A 261 -17.93 5.50 4.86
C PHE A 261 -18.65 4.94 6.07
N ALA A 262 -19.17 3.70 5.99
CA ALA A 262 -19.83 3.08 7.13
C ALA A 262 -18.91 2.99 8.35
N LEU A 263 -17.66 2.51 8.17
CA LEU A 263 -16.69 2.44 9.27
C LEU A 263 -16.26 3.81 9.77
N ASN A 264 -16.02 4.77 8.87
CA ASN A 264 -15.65 6.13 9.24
C ASN A 264 -16.72 6.78 10.12
N TRP A 265 -17.99 6.63 9.76
CA TRP A 265 -19.11 7.18 10.52
C TRP A 265 -19.28 6.50 11.87
N ILE A 266 -19.01 5.19 11.99
CA ILE A 266 -19.02 4.48 13.27
C ILE A 266 -17.93 5.05 14.19
N PHE A 267 -16.69 5.16 13.72
CA PHE A 267 -15.59 5.66 14.55
C PHE A 267 -15.75 7.14 14.88
N ALA A 268 -16.12 7.98 13.90
CA ALA A 268 -16.27 9.41 14.12
C ALA A 268 -17.52 9.76 14.94
N GLY A 269 -18.62 9.00 14.79
CA GLY A 269 -19.85 9.20 15.57
C GLY A 269 -19.71 8.85 17.05
N TRP A 270 -18.78 7.95 17.39
CA TRP A 270 -18.42 7.59 18.76
C TRP A 270 -16.98 8.01 19.11
N SER A 271 -16.53 9.15 18.59
CA SER A 271 -15.16 9.64 18.77
C SER A 271 -14.73 9.68 20.24
N ASP A 272 -15.60 10.09 21.15
CA ASP A 272 -15.25 10.25 22.57
C ASP A 272 -14.95 8.90 23.24
N PHE A 273 -15.73 7.86 22.92
CA PHE A 273 -15.48 6.50 23.40
C PHE A 273 -14.14 5.97 22.87
N PHE A 274 -13.92 6.09 21.56
CA PHE A 274 -12.74 5.57 20.90
C PHE A 274 -11.45 6.30 21.29
N LEU A 275 -11.50 7.62 21.44
CA LEU A 275 -10.37 8.41 21.93
C LEU A 275 -10.12 8.19 23.42
N GLY A 276 -11.17 7.93 24.21
CA GLY A 276 -11.08 7.54 25.62
C GLY A 276 -10.29 6.25 25.87
N LEU A 277 -10.17 5.37 24.87
CA LEU A 277 -9.30 4.18 24.96
C LEU A 277 -7.80 4.51 24.97
N PHE A 278 -7.42 5.70 24.49
CA PHE A 278 -6.02 6.12 24.37
C PHE A 278 -5.59 7.15 25.40
N THR A 279 -6.52 7.96 25.91
CA THR A 279 -6.20 9.08 26.80
C THR A 279 -7.41 9.49 27.62
N ASP A 280 -7.15 9.89 28.87
CA ASP A 280 -8.16 10.51 29.74
C ASP A 280 -8.20 12.03 29.61
N SER A 281 -7.20 12.65 28.97
CA SER A 281 -7.10 14.11 28.85
C SER A 281 -8.09 14.69 27.84
N ASP A 282 -9.01 15.54 28.31
CA ASP A 282 -10.02 16.19 27.46
C ASP A 282 -9.40 17.07 26.38
N ALA A 283 -8.30 17.77 26.70
CA ALA A 283 -7.58 18.59 25.72
C ALA A 283 -7.00 17.76 24.57
N VAL A 284 -6.62 16.50 24.83
CA VAL A 284 -6.13 15.58 23.79
C VAL A 284 -7.30 15.03 22.97
N LYS A 285 -8.42 14.69 23.64
CA LYS A 285 -9.65 14.22 22.99
C LYS A 285 -10.23 15.28 22.05
N GLU A 286 -10.16 16.56 22.40
CA GLU A 286 -10.63 17.65 21.55
C GLU A 286 -9.93 17.64 20.18
N PHE A 287 -8.59 17.67 20.15
CA PHE A 287 -7.83 17.61 18.89
C PHE A 287 -8.06 16.30 18.11
N GLY A 288 -8.15 15.17 18.82
CA GLY A 288 -8.47 13.88 18.20
C GLY A 288 -9.86 13.89 17.54
N SER A 289 -10.86 14.44 18.25
CA SER A 289 -12.24 14.53 17.79
C SER A 289 -12.35 15.43 16.56
N ILE A 290 -11.66 16.58 16.57
CA ILE A 290 -11.57 17.45 15.39
C ILE A 290 -11.06 16.67 14.18
N ARG A 291 -9.95 15.93 14.32
CA ARG A 291 -9.39 15.13 13.22
C ARG A 291 -10.35 14.04 12.77
N MET A 292 -11.04 13.35 13.68
CA MET A 292 -12.01 12.32 13.33
C MET A 292 -13.21 12.92 12.59
N GLN A 293 -13.75 14.04 13.04
CA GLN A 293 -14.93 14.68 12.46
C GLN A 293 -14.64 15.40 11.14
N THR A 294 -13.38 15.72 10.84
CA THR A 294 -12.98 16.45 9.61
C THR A 294 -12.23 15.60 8.59
N ALA A 295 -11.29 14.75 9.02
CA ALA A 295 -10.53 13.89 8.12
C ALA A 295 -11.17 12.49 8.02
N LEU A 296 -11.40 11.81 9.15
CA LEU A 296 -11.88 10.43 9.14
C LEU A 296 -13.27 10.29 8.50
N VAL A 297 -14.25 11.13 8.86
CA VAL A 297 -15.60 11.10 8.27
C VAL A 297 -15.56 11.10 6.74
N PHE A 298 -14.67 11.90 6.15
CA PHE A 298 -14.56 12.08 4.71
C PHE A 298 -13.52 11.15 4.04
N GLN A 299 -12.85 10.28 4.78
CA GLN A 299 -11.82 9.39 4.23
C GLN A 299 -12.34 8.46 3.14
N GLY A 300 -13.65 8.15 3.13
CA GLY A 300 -14.29 7.39 2.05
C GLY A 300 -14.15 8.06 0.67
N LEU A 301 -13.92 9.38 0.60
CA LEU A 301 -13.62 10.08 -0.64
C LEU A 301 -12.29 9.65 -1.26
N ALA A 302 -11.35 9.10 -0.47
CA ALA A 302 -10.09 8.59 -0.99
C ALA A 302 -10.29 7.44 -2.00
N CYS A 303 -11.40 6.67 -1.88
CA CYS A 303 -11.79 5.67 -2.87
C CYS A 303 -11.89 6.23 -4.29
N LEU A 304 -12.25 7.51 -4.44
CA LEU A 304 -12.41 8.17 -5.73
C LEU A 304 -11.09 8.31 -6.51
N TYR A 305 -9.93 8.31 -5.86
CA TYR A 305 -8.64 8.33 -6.58
C TYR A 305 -7.87 7.01 -6.44
N GLU A 306 -8.01 6.32 -5.31
CA GLU A 306 -7.33 5.05 -5.04
C GLU A 306 -7.81 3.92 -5.97
N ILE A 307 -9.13 3.72 -6.08
CA ILE A 307 -9.71 2.60 -6.83
C ILE A 307 -9.52 2.77 -8.35
N PRO A 308 -9.76 3.94 -8.97
CA PRO A 308 -9.48 4.11 -10.38
C PRO A 308 -7.97 4.11 -10.66
N GLY A 309 -7.14 4.61 -9.74
CA GLY A 309 -5.68 4.47 -9.84
C GLY A 309 -5.24 3.00 -9.85
N SER A 310 -5.84 2.18 -9.00
CA SER A 310 -5.63 0.74 -8.93
C SER A 310 -6.13 0.02 -10.19
N ALA A 311 -7.28 0.41 -10.74
CA ALA A 311 -7.79 -0.11 -12.00
C ALA A 311 -6.89 0.28 -13.19
N LEU A 312 -6.38 1.52 -13.25
CA LEU A 312 -5.39 1.96 -14.24
C LEU A 312 -4.10 1.13 -14.16
N ARG A 313 -3.62 0.86 -12.94
CA ARG A 313 -2.47 -0.02 -12.70
C ARG A 313 -2.72 -1.45 -13.19
N GLY A 314 -3.91 -2.00 -12.94
CA GLY A 314 -4.32 -3.30 -13.46
C GLY A 314 -4.30 -3.38 -14.99
N MET A 315 -4.60 -2.27 -15.68
CA MET A 315 -4.49 -2.16 -17.15
C MET A 315 -3.07 -1.81 -17.64
N GLY A 316 -2.05 -1.91 -16.78
CA GLY A 316 -0.66 -1.59 -17.12
C GLY A 316 -0.32 -0.10 -17.19
N ARG A 317 -1.22 0.80 -16.77
CA ARG A 317 -1.04 2.27 -16.84
C ARG A 317 -0.81 2.88 -15.45
N SER A 318 0.42 2.83 -14.95
CA SER A 318 0.74 3.31 -13.59
C SER A 318 1.20 4.77 -13.51
N MET A 319 1.79 5.30 -14.58
CA MET A 319 2.34 6.67 -14.55
C MET A 319 1.26 7.75 -14.42
N LEU A 320 0.14 7.59 -15.14
CA LEU A 320 -0.97 8.55 -15.12
C LEU A 320 -1.55 8.76 -13.71
N PRO A 321 -2.01 7.72 -12.97
CA PRO A 321 -2.53 7.92 -11.62
C PRO A 321 -1.46 8.41 -10.64
N THR A 322 -0.20 8.04 -10.85
CA THR A 322 0.93 8.52 -10.03
C THR A 322 1.08 10.04 -10.12
N LEU A 323 1.21 10.60 -11.33
CA LEU A 323 1.33 12.05 -11.51
C LEU A 323 0.11 12.78 -10.93
N LEU A 324 -1.10 12.33 -11.27
CA LEU A 324 -2.32 12.99 -10.81
C LEU A 324 -2.43 13.01 -9.28
N THR A 325 -1.99 11.95 -8.60
CA THR A 325 -1.99 11.91 -7.14
C THR A 325 -0.87 12.76 -6.52
N VAL A 326 0.31 12.79 -7.13
CA VAL A 326 1.41 13.66 -6.68
C VAL A 326 0.98 15.13 -6.74
N PHE A 327 0.42 15.58 -7.87
CA PHE A 327 -0.01 16.97 -8.02
C PHE A 327 -1.31 17.26 -7.26
N GLY A 328 -2.32 16.40 -7.36
CA GLY A 328 -3.63 16.61 -6.76
C GLY A 328 -3.63 16.49 -5.23
N THR A 329 -2.78 15.63 -4.66
CA THR A 329 -2.73 15.41 -3.21
C THR A 329 -1.49 16.04 -2.59
N CYS A 330 -0.29 15.67 -3.04
CA CYS A 330 0.94 16.01 -2.32
C CYS A 330 1.30 17.48 -2.48
N VAL A 331 1.35 17.98 -3.73
CA VAL A 331 1.62 19.40 -4.01
C VAL A 331 0.51 20.28 -3.42
N LEU A 332 -0.75 19.88 -3.58
CA LEU A 332 -1.88 20.60 -2.99
C LEU A 332 -1.74 20.73 -1.47
N ARG A 333 -1.38 19.65 -0.77
CA ARG A 333 -1.16 19.69 0.70
C ARG A 333 -0.05 20.65 1.10
N ILE A 334 1.05 20.68 0.34
CA ILE A 334 2.16 21.61 0.57
C ILE A 334 1.68 23.05 0.40
N VAL A 335 1.00 23.33 -0.71
CA VAL A 335 0.43 24.67 -0.99
C VAL A 335 -0.58 25.06 0.09
N TRP A 336 -1.42 24.14 0.56
CA TRP A 336 -2.39 24.41 1.61
C TRP A 336 -1.72 24.84 2.91
N VAL A 337 -0.69 24.11 3.35
CA VAL A 337 0.08 24.44 4.56
C VAL A 337 0.73 25.82 4.47
N TYR A 338 1.35 26.15 3.34
CA TYR A 338 2.13 27.39 3.22
C TYR A 338 1.34 28.61 2.74
N ALA A 339 0.21 28.43 2.05
CA ALA A 339 -0.59 29.52 1.50
C ALA A 339 -1.95 29.69 2.20
N VAL A 340 -2.61 28.59 2.59
CA VAL A 340 -3.97 28.65 3.17
C VAL A 340 -3.93 28.73 4.69
N CYS A 341 -3.16 27.87 5.37
CA CYS A 341 -3.08 27.86 6.85
C CYS A 341 -2.58 29.18 7.49
N PRO A 342 -1.75 30.03 6.85
CA PRO A 342 -1.42 31.34 7.41
C PRO A 342 -2.62 32.31 7.46
N VAL A 343 -3.55 32.17 6.51
CA VAL A 343 -4.76 33.02 6.38
C VAL A 343 -5.91 32.43 7.17
N TRP A 344 -6.16 31.11 7.01
CA TRP A 344 -7.18 30.38 7.74
C TRP A 344 -6.54 29.62 8.91
N LYS A 345 -6.62 30.24 10.09
CA LYS A 345 -6.00 29.71 11.31
C LYS A 345 -6.86 28.63 11.96
N GLY A 346 -6.19 27.80 12.76
CA GLY A 346 -6.82 26.76 13.58
C GLY A 346 -6.54 25.34 13.07
N PHE A 347 -6.68 24.37 13.97
CA PHE A 347 -6.39 22.97 13.66
C PHE A 347 -7.36 22.38 12.64
N HIS A 348 -8.63 22.81 12.67
CA HIS A 348 -9.62 22.47 11.65
C HIS A 348 -9.17 22.82 10.24
N ALA A 349 -8.63 24.03 10.03
CA ALA A 349 -8.16 24.48 8.72
C ALA A 349 -7.04 23.58 8.19
N LEU A 350 -6.15 23.10 9.06
CA LEU A 350 -5.14 22.12 8.69
C LEU A 350 -5.77 20.78 8.32
N MET A 351 -6.74 20.28 9.09
CA MET A 351 -7.39 18.99 8.80
C MET A 351 -8.26 19.02 7.53
N PHE A 352 -8.85 20.17 7.18
CA PHE A 352 -9.64 20.33 5.94
C PHE A 352 -8.82 20.08 4.66
N VAL A 353 -7.49 20.11 4.73
CA VAL A 353 -6.65 19.73 3.60
C VAL A 353 -6.93 18.31 3.09
N TYR A 354 -7.31 17.39 3.99
CA TYR A 354 -7.56 15.99 3.65
C TYR A 354 -8.77 15.85 2.71
N PRO A 355 -10.01 16.22 3.10
CA PRO A 355 -11.18 16.10 2.23
C PRO A 355 -11.04 16.90 0.92
N VAL A 356 -10.43 18.09 0.97
CA VAL A 356 -10.18 18.90 -0.23
C VAL A 356 -9.22 18.18 -1.18
N SER A 357 -8.09 17.69 -0.68
CA SER A 357 -7.11 16.96 -1.48
C SER A 357 -7.70 15.69 -2.11
N TRP A 358 -8.49 14.92 -1.36
CA TRP A 358 -9.14 13.71 -1.86
C TRP A 358 -10.20 14.01 -2.91
N THR A 359 -10.96 15.08 -2.75
CA THR A 359 -12.00 15.47 -3.72
C THR A 359 -11.37 15.89 -5.06
N ILE A 360 -10.39 16.80 -5.01
CA ILE A 360 -9.71 17.30 -6.22
C ILE A 360 -8.98 16.16 -6.93
N THR A 361 -8.20 15.37 -6.19
CA THR A 361 -7.49 14.21 -6.76
C THR A 361 -8.47 13.16 -7.28
N GLY A 362 -9.58 12.93 -6.57
CA GLY A 362 -10.65 12.02 -6.96
C GLY A 362 -11.24 12.41 -8.31
N ILE A 363 -11.58 13.68 -8.52
CA ILE A 363 -12.08 14.17 -9.81
C ILE A 363 -11.03 13.97 -10.92
N MET A 364 -9.77 14.31 -10.66
CA MET A 364 -8.68 14.14 -11.63
C MET A 364 -8.47 12.68 -12.05
N VAL A 365 -8.44 11.75 -11.09
CA VAL A 365 -8.16 10.34 -11.36
C VAL A 365 -9.38 9.60 -11.92
N MET A 366 -10.60 9.96 -11.48
CA MET A 366 -11.85 9.46 -12.06
C MET A 366 -11.99 9.85 -13.53
N THR A 367 -11.75 11.13 -13.85
CA THR A 367 -11.81 11.59 -15.25
C THR A 367 -10.76 10.87 -16.09
N ALA A 368 -9.52 10.76 -15.60
CA ALA A 368 -8.45 10.01 -16.27
C ALA A 368 -8.82 8.54 -16.53
N TRP A 369 -9.45 7.87 -15.57
CA TRP A 369 -9.98 6.51 -15.73
C TRP A 369 -11.06 6.45 -16.82
N LEU A 370 -12.06 7.34 -16.76
CA LEU A 370 -13.14 7.37 -17.76
C LEU A 370 -12.60 7.58 -19.18
N PHE A 371 -11.69 8.55 -19.38
CA PHE A 371 -11.08 8.78 -20.70
C PHE A 371 -10.29 7.56 -21.18
N THR A 372 -9.49 6.95 -20.30
CA THR A 372 -8.68 5.78 -20.64
C THR A 372 -9.57 4.59 -21.01
N TYR A 373 -10.61 4.33 -20.21
CA TYR A 373 -11.56 3.25 -20.46
C TYR A 373 -12.27 3.41 -21.80
N HIS A 374 -12.81 4.60 -22.10
CA HIS A 374 -13.51 4.85 -23.37
C HIS A 374 -12.57 4.70 -24.58
N LYS A 375 -11.34 5.23 -24.50
CA LYS A 375 -10.35 5.12 -25.57
C LYS A 375 -9.99 3.66 -25.88
N ILE A 376 -9.80 2.84 -24.84
CA ILE A 376 -9.47 1.42 -25.00
C ILE A 376 -10.67 0.65 -25.56
N ARG A 377 -11.87 0.90 -25.03
CA ARG A 377 -13.11 0.24 -25.49
C ARG A 377 -13.41 0.53 -26.95
N GLN A 378 -13.23 1.78 -27.39
CA GLN A 378 -13.40 2.15 -28.80
C GLN A 378 -12.38 1.44 -29.70
N LYS A 379 -11.11 1.34 -29.27
CA LYS A 379 -10.09 0.62 -30.02
C LYS A 379 -10.44 -0.87 -30.17
N SER A 380 -10.95 -1.51 -29.11
CA SER A 380 -11.43 -2.90 -29.14
C SER A 380 -12.57 -3.07 -30.15
N LEU A 381 -13.60 -2.24 -30.05
CA LEU A 381 -14.77 -2.30 -30.94
C LEU A 381 -14.41 -2.08 -32.42
N ASN A 382 -13.42 -1.23 -32.69
CA ASN A 382 -12.94 -1.00 -34.06
C ASN A 382 -12.20 -2.23 -34.62
N ILE A 383 -11.43 -2.96 -33.81
CA ILE A 383 -10.77 -4.20 -34.21
C ILE A 383 -11.80 -5.29 -34.49
N ASP A 384 -12.81 -5.45 -33.63
CA ASP A 384 -13.88 -6.43 -33.82
C ASP A 384 -14.68 -6.16 -35.11
N ARG A 385 -14.95 -4.87 -35.40
CA ARG A 385 -15.55 -4.46 -36.67
C ARG A 385 -14.66 -4.81 -37.86
N MET A 386 -13.36 -4.52 -37.81
CA MET A 386 -12.44 -4.85 -38.92
C MET A 386 -12.37 -6.35 -39.18
N ASN A 387 -12.36 -7.19 -38.15
CA ASN A 387 -12.33 -8.65 -38.30
C ASN A 387 -13.63 -9.21 -38.86
N HIS A 388 -14.77 -8.54 -38.67
CA HIS A 388 -16.04 -8.93 -39.29
C HIS A 388 -16.16 -8.57 -40.77
N PHE A 389 -15.26 -7.72 -41.31
CA PHE A 389 -15.26 -7.29 -42.70
C PHE A 389 -14.20 -8.00 -43.58
N ILE A 390 -13.45 -8.95 -43.02
CA ILE A 390 -12.52 -9.80 -43.78
C ILE A 390 -13.20 -11.18 -43.94
N PRO A 391 -13.66 -11.54 -45.16
CA PRO A 391 -14.36 -12.80 -45.43
C PRO A 391 -13.48 -14.05 -45.29
#